data_AF-A0A9W6WRD7-F1
#
_entry.id   AF-A0A9W6WRD7-F1
#
_cell.length_a   1.000
_cell.length_b   1.000
_cell.length_c   1.000
_cell.angle_alpha   90.00
_cell.angle_beta   90.00
_cell.angle_gamma   90.00
#
_symmetry.space_group_name_H-M   'P 1'
#
loop_
_entity.id
_entity.type
_entity.pdbx_description
1 polymer ?
#
loop_
_entity_poly.entity_id
_entity_poly.type
_entity_poly.pdbx_seq_one_letter_code
_entity_poly.pdbx_strand_id
1 'polypeptide(L)'
;MGKKANAALSLRAVAKHRKFLLLLVPMLLVYGLMMAVAMDGEYEAGTADRSSMKTFLRRQRTFVAGTQHPESPFYQRGEDFDLQVQRDRAVLTCMHNGVIAMGVSLIRELRCLGNNELVQVYHCGPELSEEPKQLLFSVDNRLELVDVCGDLVEHGVIEEEMAGKFRNWWIKPLAMYHTDVRHVMLMDVDDISIKDPAALRDLEPYKTTGTTFFYDRVHSNCYEHVNGQDGDTHYLKKLFETFNYTRFNVTEGNSPSQHVLESFAYTGKTCHEMDSSLVLVDKERAGQTVMDIILWFITEERFRFRYSFGDKVSTGSSFAVGSNGADTHLSVGF
;
A
#
# COMPACT_ATOMS: atom_id res chain seq x y z
N MET A 1 -32.78 -48.94 -51.63
CA MET A 1 -32.47 -47.54 -52.02
C MET A 1 -31.89 -46.82 -50.81
N GLY A 2 -30.67 -46.27 -50.88
CA GLY A 2 -30.10 -45.47 -49.77
C GLY A 2 -28.62 -45.73 -49.53
N LYS A 3 -27.72 -45.20 -50.38
CA LYS A 3 -26.28 -45.09 -50.08
C LYS A 3 -25.54 -43.93 -50.79
N LYS A 4 -26.23 -42.99 -51.47
CA LYS A 4 -25.58 -41.88 -52.21
C LYS A 4 -25.68 -40.48 -51.57
N ALA A 5 -26.36 -40.30 -50.43
CA ALA A 5 -26.57 -38.97 -49.84
C ALA A 5 -25.50 -38.52 -48.82
N ASN A 6 -24.73 -39.44 -48.20
CA ASN A 6 -23.85 -39.09 -47.07
C ASN A 6 -22.43 -38.61 -47.45
N ALA A 7 -21.97 -38.85 -48.69
CA ALA A 7 -20.62 -38.42 -49.10
C ALA A 7 -20.54 -36.92 -49.45
N ALA A 8 -21.63 -36.34 -49.97
CA ALA A 8 -21.66 -34.95 -50.43
C ALA A 8 -21.72 -33.91 -49.28
N LEU A 9 -22.27 -34.28 -48.12
CA LEU A 9 -22.33 -33.41 -46.93
C LEU A 9 -20.95 -33.29 -46.24
N SER A 10 -20.18 -34.37 -46.19
CA SER A 10 -18.86 -34.43 -45.55
C SER A 10 -17.80 -33.58 -46.29
N LEU A 11 -17.77 -33.65 -47.63
CA LEU A 11 -16.82 -32.88 -48.45
C LEU A 11 -17.05 -31.36 -48.38
N ARG A 12 -18.30 -30.90 -48.23
CA ARG A 12 -18.61 -29.46 -48.10
C ARG A 12 -18.20 -28.89 -46.74
N ALA A 13 -18.31 -29.67 -45.66
CA ALA A 13 -17.89 -29.25 -44.32
C ALA A 13 -16.36 -29.13 -44.21
N VAL A 14 -15.61 -30.09 -44.77
CA VAL A 14 -14.14 -30.08 -44.80
C VAL A 14 -13.61 -28.93 -45.66
N ALA A 15 -14.23 -28.63 -46.81
CA ALA A 15 -13.84 -27.50 -47.65
C ALA A 15 -14.10 -26.13 -46.98
N LYS A 16 -15.15 -26.00 -46.15
CA LYS A 16 -15.47 -24.77 -45.43
C LYS A 16 -14.50 -24.51 -44.27
N HIS A 17 -14.10 -25.55 -43.53
CA HIS A 17 -13.07 -25.42 -42.49
C HIS A 17 -11.68 -25.12 -43.06
N ARG A 18 -11.33 -25.70 -44.23
CA ARG A 18 -10.04 -25.42 -44.88
C ARG A 18 -9.92 -23.96 -45.36
N LYS A 19 -11.02 -23.35 -45.83
CA LYS A 19 -11.07 -21.92 -46.18
C LYS A 19 -11.00 -20.99 -44.97
N PHE A 20 -11.59 -21.37 -43.85
CA PHE A 20 -11.51 -20.61 -42.60
C PHE A 20 -10.10 -20.67 -41.99
N LEU A 21 -9.45 -21.84 -42.04
CA LEU A 21 -8.07 -22.02 -41.60
C LEU A 21 -7.07 -21.25 -42.47
N LEU A 22 -7.30 -21.18 -43.79
CA LEU A 22 -6.49 -20.38 -44.73
C LEU A 22 -6.61 -18.86 -44.53
N LEU A 23 -7.67 -18.37 -43.88
CA LEU A 23 -7.85 -16.95 -43.53
C LEU A 23 -7.23 -16.58 -42.18
N LEU A 24 -7.13 -17.53 -41.25
CA LEU A 24 -6.54 -17.31 -39.92
C LEU A 24 -5.01 -17.23 -39.93
N VAL A 25 -4.36 -18.00 -40.80
CA VAL A 25 -2.88 -18.02 -40.92
C VAL A 25 -2.29 -16.65 -41.31
N PRO A 26 -2.79 -15.93 -42.34
CA PRO A 26 -2.26 -14.61 -42.66
C PRO A 26 -2.59 -13.56 -41.58
N MET A 27 -3.71 -13.68 -40.86
CA MET A 27 -4.03 -12.79 -39.73
C MET A 27 -3.08 -12.98 -38.54
N LEU A 28 -2.70 -14.22 -38.22
CA LEU A 28 -1.72 -14.52 -37.17
C LEU A 28 -0.31 -14.07 -37.56
N LEU A 29 0.05 -14.15 -38.85
CA LEU A 29 1.33 -13.64 -39.34
C LEU A 29 1.39 -12.11 -39.31
N VAL A 30 0.29 -11.42 -39.67
CA VAL A 30 0.19 -9.96 -39.56
C VAL A 30 0.22 -9.52 -38.09
N TYR A 31 -0.47 -10.24 -37.19
CA TYR A 31 -0.42 -9.97 -35.76
C TYR A 31 0.99 -10.20 -35.18
N GLY A 32 1.65 -11.30 -35.56
CA GLY A 32 3.04 -11.58 -35.16
C GLY A 32 4.02 -10.53 -35.68
N LEU A 33 3.82 -10.03 -36.90
CA LEU A 33 4.63 -8.96 -37.48
C LEU A 33 4.37 -7.61 -36.81
N MET A 34 3.12 -7.28 -36.46
CA MET A 34 2.78 -6.07 -35.70
C MET A 34 3.36 -6.11 -34.29
N MET A 35 3.37 -7.27 -33.63
CA MET A 35 4.02 -7.43 -32.32
C MET A 35 5.55 -7.34 -32.42
N ALA A 36 6.17 -7.88 -33.48
CA ALA A 36 7.61 -7.74 -33.71
C ALA A 36 8.01 -6.27 -34.00
N VAL A 37 7.21 -5.56 -34.81
CA VAL A 37 7.43 -4.12 -35.09
C VAL A 37 7.18 -3.25 -33.84
N ALA A 38 6.27 -3.66 -32.95
CA ALA A 38 6.08 -3.01 -31.64
C ALA A 38 7.20 -3.32 -30.63
N MET A 39 7.99 -4.39 -30.86
CA MET A 39 9.12 -4.77 -30.00
C MET A 39 10.48 -4.29 -30.53
N ASP A 40 10.57 -3.88 -31.81
CA ASP A 40 11.77 -3.29 -32.44
C ASP A 40 11.82 -1.75 -32.36
N GLY A 41 10.87 -1.12 -31.66
CA GLY A 41 10.94 0.29 -31.27
C GLY A 41 11.85 0.48 -30.06
N GLU A 42 13.13 0.75 -30.35
CA GLU A 42 14.09 1.46 -29.47
C GLU A 42 14.13 1.04 -28.00
N TYR A 43 14.84 -0.06 -27.73
CA TYR A 43 15.53 -0.25 -26.46
C TYR A 43 16.76 0.70 -26.43
N GLU A 44 16.53 2.00 -26.28
CA GLU A 44 17.56 2.84 -25.68
C GLU A 44 17.65 2.42 -24.22
N ALA A 45 18.76 1.75 -23.88
CA ALA A 45 19.20 1.59 -22.51
C ALA A 45 19.49 3.00 -21.96
N GLY A 46 18.42 3.67 -21.54
CA GLY A 46 18.48 4.83 -20.69
C GLY A 46 19.30 4.41 -19.48
N THR A 47 20.51 4.97 -19.41
CA THR A 47 21.28 5.04 -18.18
C THR A 47 20.34 5.71 -17.19
N ALA A 48 19.66 4.89 -16.38
CA ALA A 48 18.82 5.36 -15.29
C ALA A 48 19.75 6.14 -14.37
N ASP A 49 19.72 7.45 -14.60
CA ASP A 49 20.58 8.41 -13.97
C ASP A 49 20.44 8.23 -12.47
N ARG A 50 21.59 8.28 -11.83
CA ARG A 50 21.87 8.02 -10.42
C ARG A 50 21.22 9.08 -9.50
N SER A 51 20.24 9.84 -10.01
CA SER A 51 19.70 11.08 -9.47
C SER A 51 18.17 11.07 -9.23
N SER A 52 17.43 10.05 -9.69
CA SER A 52 15.94 10.06 -9.61
C SER A 52 15.37 9.60 -8.26
N MET A 53 16.10 8.84 -7.45
CA MET A 53 15.87 8.88 -5.99
C MET A 53 16.53 10.14 -5.47
N LYS A 54 15.91 11.31 -5.75
CA LYS A 54 16.06 12.44 -4.84
C LYS A 54 15.63 11.89 -3.50
N THR A 55 16.63 11.52 -2.71
CA THR A 55 16.50 11.23 -1.29
C THR A 55 15.52 12.26 -0.79
N PHE A 56 14.30 11.83 -0.45
CA PHE A 56 13.39 12.61 0.35
C PHE A 56 14.03 12.60 1.74
N LEU A 57 15.20 13.24 1.83
CA LEU A 57 15.67 13.88 3.03
C LEU A 57 14.68 15.04 3.21
N ARG A 58 13.47 14.68 3.66
CA ARG A 58 13.00 15.30 4.88
C ARG A 58 14.08 14.99 5.91
N ARG A 59 15.17 15.76 5.84
CA ARG A 59 15.76 16.36 7.00
C ARG A 59 14.57 17.06 7.61
N GLN A 60 13.80 16.29 8.37
CA GLN A 60 12.86 16.81 9.33
C GLN A 60 13.64 17.99 9.90
N ARG A 61 13.09 19.19 9.72
CA ARG A 61 13.04 20.06 10.88
C ARG A 61 12.67 19.10 11.98
N THR A 62 13.68 18.74 12.77
CA THR A 62 13.60 17.93 13.96
C THR A 62 12.21 18.14 14.54
N PHE A 63 11.50 17.08 14.91
CA PHE A 63 10.26 17.18 15.69
C PHE A 63 10.54 18.16 16.85
N VAL A 64 10.23 19.42 16.61
CA VAL A 64 10.46 20.53 17.50
C VAL A 64 9.03 20.92 17.79
N ALA A 65 8.62 20.65 19.02
CA ALA A 65 7.37 21.17 19.53
C ALA A 65 7.25 22.66 19.11
N GLY A 66 6.22 22.99 18.33
CA GLY A 66 6.02 24.34 17.80
C GLY A 66 6.47 24.61 16.37
N THR A 67 6.92 23.63 15.57
CA THR A 67 7.02 23.83 14.11
C THR A 67 5.63 24.01 13.51
N GLN A 68 5.38 25.20 12.95
CA GLN A 68 4.16 25.53 12.24
C GLN A 68 3.97 24.51 11.10
N HIS A 69 2.81 23.86 11.08
CA HIS A 69 2.44 22.94 10.02
C HIS A 69 2.47 23.65 8.65
N PRO A 70 2.90 22.98 7.56
CA PRO A 70 2.95 23.60 6.25
C PRO A 70 1.60 24.21 5.86
N GLU A 71 1.66 25.46 5.37
CA GLU A 71 0.56 26.05 4.61
C GLU A 71 0.65 25.49 3.18
N SER A 72 -0.21 24.54 2.86
CA SER A 72 -0.29 23.90 1.55
C SER A 72 -1.76 23.66 1.20
N PRO A 73 -2.16 23.82 -0.08
CA PRO A 73 -3.54 23.58 -0.51
C PRO A 73 -3.99 22.12 -0.33
N PHE A 74 -3.04 21.20 -0.15
CA PHE A 74 -3.30 19.78 0.05
C PHE A 74 -3.63 19.43 1.51
N TYR A 75 -3.50 20.38 2.43
CA TYR A 75 -3.89 20.21 3.83
C TYR A 75 -5.03 21.16 4.16
N GLN A 76 -6.15 20.62 4.63
CA GLN A 76 -7.35 21.39 4.90
C GLN A 76 -7.86 21.12 6.31
N ARG A 77 -8.37 22.17 6.96
CA ARG A 77 -8.88 22.13 8.34
C ARG A 77 -10.16 22.96 8.41
N GLY A 78 -11.00 22.64 9.39
CA GLY A 78 -12.18 23.46 9.71
C GLY A 78 -11.80 24.83 10.25
N GLU A 79 -12.73 25.79 10.17
CA GLU A 79 -12.53 27.16 10.68
C GLU A 79 -12.24 27.18 12.20
N ASP A 80 -12.87 26.27 12.95
CA ASP A 80 -12.74 26.15 14.41
C ASP A 80 -11.62 25.19 14.85
N PHE A 81 -10.66 24.88 13.98
CA PHE A 81 -9.62 23.89 14.26
C PHE A 81 -8.82 24.23 15.53
N ASP A 82 -8.66 23.24 16.42
CA ASP A 82 -7.92 23.37 17.67
C ASP A 82 -6.41 23.44 17.42
N LEU A 83 -5.88 24.66 17.38
CA LEU A 83 -4.45 24.92 17.20
C LEU A 83 -3.56 24.43 18.36
N GLN A 84 -4.13 23.99 19.49
CA GLN A 84 -3.39 23.43 20.62
C GLN A 84 -3.18 21.92 20.49
N VAL A 85 -3.81 21.25 19.52
CA VAL A 85 -3.64 19.81 19.32
C VAL A 85 -2.18 19.47 19.02
N GLN A 86 -1.63 18.49 19.76
CA GLN A 86 -0.29 18.00 19.50
C GLN A 86 -0.27 17.15 18.23
N ARG A 87 0.85 17.21 17.51
CA ARG A 87 1.06 16.48 16.24
C ARG A 87 2.02 15.31 16.37
N ASP A 88 2.48 15.00 17.58
CA ASP A 88 3.35 13.84 17.82
C ASP A 88 2.59 12.52 17.65
N ARG A 89 1.27 12.52 17.88
CA ARG A 89 0.37 11.37 17.76
C ARG A 89 -0.85 11.71 16.93
N ALA A 90 -1.27 10.78 16.09
CA ALA A 90 -2.51 10.91 15.36
C ALA A 90 -3.12 9.56 15.00
N VAL A 91 -4.44 9.56 14.89
CA VAL A 91 -5.20 8.53 14.19
C VAL A 91 -5.24 8.92 12.71
N LEU A 92 -4.80 8.01 11.85
CA LEU A 92 -4.82 8.15 10.41
C LEU A 92 -5.87 7.22 9.83
N THR A 93 -6.70 7.72 8.94
CA THR A 93 -7.65 6.92 8.17
C THR A 93 -7.73 7.44 6.75
N CYS A 94 -8.15 6.60 5.81
CA CYS A 94 -8.35 6.99 4.41
C CYS A 94 -9.85 7.01 4.11
N MET A 95 -10.32 8.04 3.41
CA MET A 95 -11.75 8.19 3.09
C MET A 95 -11.98 8.64 1.65
N HIS A 96 -13.04 8.12 1.06
CA HIS A 96 -13.66 8.61 -0.16
C HIS A 96 -15.15 8.82 0.09
N ASN A 97 -15.88 9.45 -0.84
CA ASN A 97 -17.30 9.79 -0.67
C ASN A 97 -18.20 8.64 -0.20
N GLY A 98 -17.88 7.40 -0.56
CA GLY A 98 -18.69 6.21 -0.27
C GLY A 98 -18.62 5.73 1.18
N VAL A 99 -17.64 6.18 1.97
CA VAL A 99 -17.40 5.70 3.35
C VAL A 99 -17.58 6.78 4.42
N ILE A 100 -18.08 7.96 4.04
CA ILE A 100 -18.13 9.13 4.92
C ILE A 100 -19.03 8.94 6.14
N ALA A 101 -20.15 8.24 5.97
CA ALA A 101 -21.02 7.90 7.10
C ALA A 101 -20.29 7.05 8.15
N MET A 102 -19.46 6.10 7.71
CA MET A 102 -18.63 5.28 8.61
C MET A 102 -17.53 6.13 9.23
N GLY A 103 -16.86 6.98 8.46
CA GLY A 103 -15.81 7.86 8.95
C GLY A 103 -16.29 8.82 10.03
N VAL A 104 -17.45 9.46 9.81
CA VAL A 104 -18.10 10.31 10.83
C VAL A 104 -18.44 9.51 12.09
N SER A 105 -18.91 8.26 11.94
CA SER A 105 -19.19 7.38 13.07
C SER A 105 -17.93 7.07 13.87
N LEU A 106 -16.84 6.65 13.20
CA LEU A 106 -15.54 6.34 13.81
C LEU A 106 -15.00 7.56 14.58
N ILE A 107 -14.97 8.73 13.96
CA ILE A 107 -14.44 9.95 14.58
C ILE A 107 -15.22 10.30 15.85
N ARG A 108 -16.56 10.22 15.80
CA ARG A 108 -17.40 10.46 16.97
C ARG A 108 -17.17 9.42 18.06
N GLU A 109 -17.04 8.14 17.69
CA GLU A 109 -16.75 7.06 18.64
C GLU A 109 -15.42 7.31 19.36
N LEU A 110 -14.35 7.65 18.63
CA LEU A 110 -13.05 8.01 19.21
C LEU A 110 -13.18 9.13 20.25
N ARG A 111 -13.91 10.20 19.93
CA ARG A 111 -14.15 11.31 20.89
C ARG A 111 -14.98 10.88 22.09
N CYS A 112 -16.01 10.06 21.90
CA CYS A 112 -16.80 9.50 23.00
C CYS A 112 -15.97 8.63 23.95
N LEU A 113 -14.95 7.94 23.43
CA LEU A 113 -14.03 7.11 24.21
C LEU A 113 -12.94 7.93 24.93
N GLY A 114 -12.89 9.25 24.71
CA GLY A 114 -11.92 10.14 25.33
C GLY A 114 -10.65 10.37 24.50
N ASN A 115 -10.58 9.84 23.28
CA ASN A 115 -9.45 10.07 22.40
C ASN A 115 -9.43 11.54 21.97
N ASN A 116 -8.31 12.20 22.23
CA ASN A 116 -8.12 13.63 22.01
C ASN A 116 -7.02 13.94 20.99
N GLU A 117 -6.50 12.90 20.33
CA GLU A 117 -5.40 13.02 19.37
C GLU A 117 -5.87 13.65 18.05
N LEU A 118 -4.92 14.19 17.29
CA LEU A 118 -5.14 14.64 15.92
C LEU A 118 -5.74 13.48 15.11
N VAL A 119 -6.74 13.77 14.29
CA VAL A 119 -7.23 12.84 13.27
C VAL A 119 -6.79 13.37 11.91
N GLN A 120 -6.02 12.58 11.16
CA GLN A 120 -5.72 12.87 9.77
C GLN A 120 -6.52 11.96 8.86
N VAL A 121 -7.33 12.56 7.98
CA VAL A 121 -8.10 11.86 6.97
C VAL A 121 -7.44 12.06 5.61
N TYR A 122 -6.91 10.98 5.06
CA TYR A 122 -6.19 10.95 3.80
C TYR A 122 -7.13 10.62 2.64
N HIS A 123 -6.93 11.32 1.51
CA HIS A 123 -7.58 11.03 0.24
C HIS A 123 -6.65 11.36 -0.93
N CYS A 124 -7.06 11.00 -2.14
CA CYS A 124 -6.36 11.29 -3.39
C CYS A 124 -7.28 12.03 -4.37
N GLY A 125 -6.92 13.27 -4.67
CA GLY A 125 -7.62 14.10 -5.66
C GLY A 125 -9.12 14.20 -5.40
N PRO A 126 -9.99 14.04 -6.42
CA PRO A 126 -11.42 14.34 -6.32
C PRO A 126 -12.27 13.22 -5.70
N GLU A 127 -11.68 12.17 -5.12
CA GLU A 127 -12.45 11.07 -4.51
C GLU A 127 -13.25 11.50 -3.27
N LEU A 128 -12.90 12.66 -2.72
CA LEU A 128 -13.57 13.32 -1.62
C LEU A 128 -14.09 14.70 -2.08
N SER A 129 -15.41 14.86 -2.19
CA SER A 129 -16.04 16.11 -2.61
C SER A 129 -16.22 17.10 -1.45
N GLU A 130 -16.49 18.36 -1.76
CA GLU A 130 -16.54 19.46 -0.77
C GLU A 130 -17.59 19.26 0.33
N GLU A 131 -18.77 18.73 0.02
CA GLU A 131 -19.83 18.50 1.01
C GLU A 131 -19.39 17.49 2.11
N PRO A 132 -18.88 16.29 1.77
CA PRO A 132 -18.21 15.41 2.72
C PRO A 132 -17.08 16.05 3.53
N LYS A 133 -16.23 16.89 2.92
CA LYS A 133 -15.16 17.60 3.65
C LYS A 133 -15.74 18.52 4.72
N GLN A 134 -16.74 19.33 4.35
CA GLN A 134 -17.43 20.22 5.28
C GLN A 134 -18.10 19.46 6.41
N LEU A 135 -18.72 18.32 6.11
CA LEU A 135 -19.30 17.45 7.14
C LEU A 135 -18.22 16.96 8.13
N LEU A 136 -17.08 16.49 7.64
CA LEU A 136 -15.97 16.04 8.49
C LEU A 136 -15.45 17.16 9.41
N PHE A 137 -15.29 18.37 8.89
CA PHE A 137 -14.89 19.52 9.70
C PHE A 137 -15.94 19.94 10.72
N SER A 138 -17.24 19.72 10.44
CA SER A 138 -18.32 20.04 11.38
C SER A 138 -18.42 19.06 12.55
N VAL A 139 -17.86 17.84 12.43
CA VAL A 139 -17.98 16.80 13.46
C VAL A 139 -16.80 16.75 14.42
N ASP A 140 -15.62 17.25 14.02
CA ASP A 140 -14.42 17.24 14.85
C ASP A 140 -13.51 18.41 14.54
N ASN A 141 -13.18 19.20 15.56
CA ASN A 141 -12.29 20.36 15.43
C ASN A 141 -10.80 20.00 15.53
N ARG A 142 -10.46 18.71 15.64
CA ARG A 142 -9.09 18.18 15.62
C ARG A 142 -8.84 17.30 14.40
N LEU A 143 -9.64 17.50 13.35
CA LEU A 143 -9.53 16.79 12.09
C LEU A 143 -8.79 17.63 11.04
N GLU A 144 -7.87 16.98 10.34
CA GLU A 144 -7.14 17.50 9.20
C GLU A 144 -7.35 16.59 7.99
N LEU A 145 -7.72 17.18 6.85
CA LEU A 145 -7.83 16.48 5.58
C LEU A 145 -6.53 16.65 4.79
N VAL A 146 -6.09 15.57 4.13
CA VAL A 146 -4.83 15.53 3.38
C VAL A 146 -5.05 14.91 1.99
N ASP A 147 -4.87 15.70 0.94
CA ASP A 147 -4.75 15.21 -0.44
C ASP A 147 -3.31 14.76 -0.71
N VAL A 148 -3.02 13.51 -0.36
CA VAL A 148 -1.66 12.97 -0.42
C VAL A 148 -1.17 12.81 -1.85
N CYS A 149 -2.06 12.53 -2.79
CA CYS A 149 -1.68 12.40 -4.19
C CYS A 149 -1.25 13.76 -4.76
N GLY A 150 -2.04 14.81 -4.50
CA GLY A 150 -1.70 16.16 -4.93
C GLY A 150 -0.36 16.63 -4.35
N ASP A 151 -0.16 16.45 -3.04
CA ASP A 151 1.09 16.87 -2.37
C ASP A 151 2.32 16.13 -2.89
N LEU A 152 2.23 14.80 -3.06
CA LEU A 152 3.36 14.01 -3.56
C LEU A 152 3.68 14.29 -5.04
N VAL A 153 2.69 14.67 -5.85
CA VAL A 153 2.91 15.11 -7.24
C VAL A 153 3.57 16.49 -7.26
N GLU A 154 3.09 17.45 -6.46
CA GLU A 154 3.70 18.80 -6.37
C GLU A 154 5.17 18.73 -5.97
N HIS A 155 5.51 17.83 -5.06
CA HIS A 155 6.89 17.63 -4.61
C HIS A 155 7.72 16.73 -5.54
N GLY A 156 7.14 16.20 -6.62
CA GLY A 156 7.82 15.34 -7.59
C GLY A 156 8.27 13.99 -7.02
N VAL A 157 7.57 13.49 -5.98
CA VAL A 157 7.82 12.16 -5.40
C VAL A 157 7.18 11.07 -6.25
N ILE A 158 5.99 11.34 -6.79
CA ILE A 158 5.30 10.49 -7.77
C ILE A 158 4.84 11.33 -8.94
N GLU A 159 4.71 10.70 -10.11
CA GLU A 159 4.12 11.35 -11.29
C GLU A 159 2.60 11.34 -11.23
N GLU A 160 1.95 12.24 -11.98
CA GLU A 160 0.48 12.32 -12.05
C GLU A 160 -0.15 11.00 -12.53
N GLU A 161 0.50 10.30 -13.47
CA GLU A 161 0.05 8.97 -13.92
C GLU A 161 0.08 7.94 -12.78
N MET A 162 1.09 8.01 -11.92
CA MET A 162 1.21 7.13 -10.76
C MET A 162 0.18 7.49 -9.68
N ALA A 163 -0.06 8.78 -9.44
CA ALA A 163 -1.11 9.25 -8.53
C ALA A 163 -2.48 8.69 -8.91
N GLY A 164 -2.82 8.63 -10.20
CA GLY A 164 -4.06 8.03 -10.71
C GLY A 164 -4.23 6.52 -10.41
N LYS A 165 -3.18 5.84 -9.92
CA LYS A 165 -3.19 4.41 -9.54
C LYS A 165 -3.44 4.19 -8.05
N PHE A 166 -3.49 5.26 -7.25
CA PHE A 166 -3.81 5.22 -5.82
C PHE A 166 -5.31 5.48 -5.59
N ARG A 167 -5.96 4.48 -5.00
CA ARG A 167 -7.38 4.45 -4.61
C ARG A 167 -7.61 3.31 -3.63
N ASN A 168 -8.72 3.35 -2.91
CA ASN A 168 -9.08 2.34 -1.92
C ASN A 168 -7.93 2.11 -0.91
N TRP A 169 -7.68 0.87 -0.52
CA TRP A 169 -6.63 0.46 0.42
C TRP A 169 -5.20 0.83 0.04
N TRP A 170 -4.92 1.24 -1.20
CA TRP A 170 -3.56 1.66 -1.60
C TRP A 170 -3.16 3.03 -1.05
N ILE A 171 -4.12 3.83 -0.59
CA ILE A 171 -3.84 5.15 -0.01
C ILE A 171 -3.24 5.00 1.40
N LYS A 172 -3.59 3.94 2.14
CA LYS A 172 -3.10 3.68 3.50
C LYS A 172 -1.57 3.65 3.63
N PRO A 173 -0.81 2.86 2.85
CA PRO A 173 0.65 2.89 2.91
C PRO A 173 1.22 4.22 2.41
N LEU A 174 0.54 4.91 1.49
CA LEU A 174 0.92 6.25 1.05
C LEU A 174 0.77 7.27 2.19
N ALA A 175 -0.30 7.18 2.97
CA ALA A 175 -0.56 7.99 4.15
C ALA A 175 0.49 7.74 5.25
N MET A 176 0.81 6.46 5.52
CA MET A 176 1.87 6.07 6.44
C MET A 176 3.23 6.65 6.03
N TYR A 177 3.58 6.56 4.74
CA TYR A 177 4.79 7.17 4.19
C TYR A 177 4.78 8.70 4.36
N HIS A 178 3.70 9.35 3.93
CA HIS A 178 3.61 10.81 3.79
C HIS A 178 3.54 11.57 5.12
N THR A 179 2.76 11.07 6.08
CA THR A 179 2.42 11.85 7.29
C THR A 179 3.63 12.41 8.04
N ASP A 180 3.46 13.62 8.57
CA ASP A 180 4.41 14.29 9.44
C ASP A 180 4.32 13.84 10.91
N VAL A 181 3.33 13.02 11.26
CA VAL A 181 3.10 12.52 12.62
C VAL A 181 4.13 11.44 12.97
N ARG A 182 4.67 11.46 14.19
CA ARG A 182 5.62 10.45 14.67
C ARG A 182 4.93 9.14 15.00
N HIS A 183 3.99 9.19 15.93
CA HIS A 183 3.28 8.04 16.50
C HIS A 183 1.94 7.86 15.78
N VAL A 184 2.02 7.19 14.64
CA VAL A 184 0.88 6.91 13.76
C VAL A 184 0.07 5.75 14.32
N MET A 185 -1.24 5.92 14.35
CA MET A 185 -2.22 4.84 14.46
C MET A 185 -3.05 4.84 13.18
N LEU A 186 -2.69 3.98 12.24
CA LEU A 186 -3.43 3.81 11.00
C LEU A 186 -4.61 2.87 11.27
N MET A 187 -5.82 3.34 10.99
CA MET A 187 -7.08 2.65 11.27
C MET A 187 -7.93 2.56 10.01
N ASP A 188 -8.70 1.49 9.92
CA ASP A 188 -9.75 1.37 8.92
C ASP A 188 -10.95 2.20 9.33
N VAL A 189 -11.63 2.72 8.32
CA VAL A 189 -12.81 3.56 8.52
C VAL A 189 -13.99 2.78 9.11
N ASP A 190 -13.97 1.45 9.01
CA ASP A 190 -14.97 0.51 9.51
C ASP A 190 -14.52 -0.24 10.78
N ASP A 191 -13.42 0.18 11.41
CA ASP A 191 -13.06 -0.30 12.74
C ASP A 191 -14.08 0.15 13.79
N ILE A 192 -14.34 -0.71 14.78
CA ILE A 192 -15.22 -0.43 15.92
C ILE A 192 -14.41 -0.57 17.21
N SER A 193 -14.29 0.51 17.96
CA SER A 193 -13.51 0.56 19.19
C SER A 193 -14.41 0.51 20.43
N ILE A 194 -14.14 -0.44 21.34
CA ILE A 194 -14.90 -0.54 22.61
C ILE A 194 -14.21 0.26 23.75
N LYS A 195 -12.93 0.59 23.57
CA LYS A 195 -12.10 1.41 24.47
C LYS A 195 -11.25 2.34 23.61
N ASP A 196 -10.75 3.44 24.19
CA ASP A 196 -9.83 4.33 23.49
C ASP A 196 -8.63 3.52 22.94
N PRO A 197 -8.48 3.44 21.60
CA PRO A 197 -7.42 2.65 20.99
C PRO A 197 -6.03 3.22 21.30
N ALA A 198 -5.90 4.48 21.76
CA ALA A 198 -4.62 5.06 22.19
C ALA A 198 -3.91 4.22 23.26
N ALA A 199 -4.67 3.45 24.06
CA ALA A 199 -4.14 2.54 25.07
C ALA A 199 -3.23 1.44 24.46
N LEU A 200 -3.34 1.14 23.16
CA LEU A 200 -2.46 0.17 22.49
C LEU A 200 -0.99 0.60 22.49
N ARG A 201 -0.71 1.92 22.57
CA ARG A 201 0.67 2.43 22.71
C ARG A 201 1.28 2.11 24.07
N ASP A 202 0.47 1.76 25.06
CA ASP A 202 0.96 1.37 26.37
C ASP A 202 1.32 -0.12 26.46
N LEU A 203 1.00 -0.91 25.44
CA LEU A 203 1.37 -2.32 25.39
C LEU A 203 2.88 -2.51 25.25
N GLU A 204 3.39 -3.57 25.87
CA GLU A 204 4.82 -3.89 25.87
C GLU A 204 5.42 -3.97 24.46
N PRO A 205 4.75 -4.54 23.45
CA PRO A 205 5.30 -4.57 22.11
C PRO A 205 5.54 -3.17 21.52
N TYR A 206 4.57 -2.26 21.63
CA TYR A 206 4.75 -0.89 21.14
C TYR A 206 5.90 -0.19 21.86
N LYS A 207 5.99 -0.33 23.18
CA LYS A 207 7.10 0.23 23.97
C LYS A 207 8.45 -0.36 23.58
N THR A 208 8.49 -1.66 23.29
CA THR A 208 9.72 -2.39 22.99
C THR A 208 10.21 -2.14 21.57
N THR A 209 9.33 -2.07 20.57
CA THR A 209 9.71 -2.04 19.14
C THR A 209 9.36 -0.72 18.46
N GLY A 210 8.42 0.03 19.03
CA GLY A 210 7.81 1.20 18.40
C GLY A 210 6.69 0.82 17.43
N THR A 211 6.29 -0.44 17.34
CA THR A 211 5.27 -0.90 16.41
C THR A 211 4.28 -1.85 17.07
N THR A 212 3.05 -1.90 16.55
CA THR A 212 2.07 -2.92 16.92
C THR A 212 1.30 -3.33 15.68
N PHE A 213 1.33 -4.63 15.40
CA PHE A 213 0.70 -5.28 14.27
C PHE A 213 -0.09 -6.47 14.77
N PHE A 214 -1.33 -6.63 14.31
CA PHE A 214 -2.17 -7.77 14.64
C PHE A 214 -1.99 -8.90 13.63
N TYR A 215 -2.24 -10.13 14.05
CA TYR A 215 -2.28 -11.28 13.15
C TYR A 215 -3.61 -11.30 12.39
N ASP A 216 -3.53 -11.49 11.08
CA ASP A 216 -4.69 -11.83 10.26
C ASP A 216 -5.08 -13.30 10.51
N ARG A 217 -6.31 -13.64 10.13
CA ARG A 217 -6.82 -15.01 10.17
C ARG A 217 -6.03 -15.86 9.20
N VAL A 218 -5.37 -16.89 9.74
CA VAL A 218 -4.61 -17.86 8.96
C VAL A 218 -5.57 -18.81 8.26
N HIS A 219 -5.53 -18.81 6.92
CA HIS A 219 -6.24 -19.80 6.10
C HIS A 219 -5.24 -20.76 5.45
N SER A 220 -5.33 -22.05 5.79
CA SER A 220 -4.52 -23.10 5.17
C SER A 220 -4.81 -23.21 3.67
N ASN A 221 -3.81 -23.61 2.87
CA ASN A 221 -3.91 -23.80 1.41
C ASN A 221 -4.13 -22.51 0.60
N CYS A 222 -3.66 -21.37 1.10
CA CYS A 222 -3.67 -20.13 0.34
C CYS A 222 -2.33 -19.93 -0.39
N TYR A 223 -2.33 -20.00 -1.72
CA TYR A 223 -1.14 -19.88 -2.59
C TYR A 223 -1.10 -18.54 -3.35
N GLU A 224 -1.73 -17.51 -2.80
CA GLU A 224 -1.78 -16.18 -3.37
C GLU A 224 -0.88 -15.22 -2.59
N HIS A 225 -0.68 -14.02 -3.14
CA HIS A 225 -0.03 -12.91 -2.45
C HIS A 225 1.38 -13.26 -1.93
N VAL A 226 1.65 -13.15 -0.62
CA VAL A 226 3.01 -13.42 -0.08
C VAL A 226 3.44 -14.88 -0.24
N ASN A 227 2.46 -15.79 -0.38
CA ASN A 227 2.71 -17.21 -0.65
C ASN A 227 2.61 -17.57 -2.14
N GLY A 228 2.35 -16.58 -3.00
CA GLY A 228 2.31 -16.76 -4.45
C GLY A 228 3.64 -17.24 -5.02
N GLN A 229 3.60 -17.92 -6.16
CA GLN A 229 4.82 -18.31 -6.87
C GLN A 229 5.36 -17.14 -7.71
N ASP A 230 6.64 -16.85 -7.58
CA ASP A 230 7.38 -15.89 -8.40
C ASP A 230 8.49 -16.64 -9.16
N GLY A 231 8.10 -17.28 -10.27
CA GLY A 231 8.93 -18.27 -10.95
C GLY A 231 8.89 -19.61 -10.21
N ASP A 232 10.08 -20.13 -9.85
CA ASP A 232 10.23 -21.47 -9.24
C ASP A 232 10.25 -21.44 -7.70
N THR A 233 10.01 -20.28 -7.08
CA THR A 233 10.04 -20.12 -5.62
C THR A 233 8.88 -19.22 -5.14
N HIS A 234 8.57 -19.31 -3.84
CA HIS A 234 7.59 -18.45 -3.22
C HIS A 234 8.06 -16.99 -3.19
N TYR A 235 7.13 -16.08 -3.47
CA TYR A 235 7.35 -14.65 -3.58
C TYR A 235 8.14 -14.10 -2.41
N LEU A 236 7.70 -14.32 -1.17
CA LEU A 236 8.34 -13.72 0.00
C LEU A 236 9.80 -14.20 0.14
N LYS A 237 10.09 -15.47 -0.10
CA LYS A 237 11.46 -15.99 -0.07
C LYS A 237 12.33 -15.33 -1.13
N LYS A 238 11.82 -15.26 -2.36
CA LYS A 238 12.52 -14.61 -3.48
C LYS A 238 12.75 -13.13 -3.21
N LEU A 239 11.77 -12.45 -2.62
CA LEU A 239 11.87 -11.06 -2.23
C LEU A 239 13.05 -10.87 -1.28
N PHE A 240 13.15 -11.62 -0.19
CA PHE A 240 14.29 -11.53 0.73
C PHE A 240 15.63 -11.82 0.04
N GLU A 241 15.68 -12.81 -0.85
CA GLU A 241 16.91 -13.18 -1.56
C GLU A 241 17.35 -12.15 -2.60
N THR A 242 16.40 -11.47 -3.26
CA THR A 242 16.68 -10.62 -4.42
C THR A 242 16.45 -9.13 -4.17
N PHE A 243 15.98 -8.76 -2.97
CA PHE A 243 15.78 -7.37 -2.59
C PHE A 243 17.09 -6.58 -2.67
N ASN A 244 17.03 -5.37 -3.23
CA ASN A 244 18.20 -4.52 -3.39
C ASN A 244 18.51 -3.76 -2.10
N TYR A 245 19.03 -4.45 -1.09
CA TYR A 245 19.38 -3.87 0.23
C TYR A 245 20.29 -2.65 0.12
N THR A 246 21.25 -2.68 -0.82
CA THR A 246 22.18 -1.57 -1.04
C THR A 246 21.50 -0.30 -1.54
N ARG A 247 20.40 -0.41 -2.30
CA ARG A 247 19.61 0.75 -2.76
C ARG A 247 19.04 1.56 -1.58
N PHE A 248 18.70 0.89 -0.48
CA PHE A 248 18.06 1.48 0.69
C PHE A 248 19.00 1.66 1.89
N ASN A 249 20.31 1.45 1.70
CA ASN A 249 21.33 1.50 2.75
C ASN A 249 21.08 0.51 3.91
N VAL A 250 20.48 -0.65 3.63
CA VAL A 250 20.34 -1.73 4.61
C VAL A 250 21.65 -2.50 4.68
N THR A 251 22.41 -2.31 5.75
CA THR A 251 23.81 -2.75 5.86
C THR A 251 23.97 -4.25 6.11
N GLU A 252 22.99 -4.88 6.75
CA GLU A 252 23.02 -6.32 7.04
C GLU A 252 22.67 -7.17 5.82
N GLY A 253 22.13 -6.54 4.76
CA GLY A 253 21.72 -7.25 3.55
C GLY A 253 20.58 -8.24 3.82
N ASN A 254 20.66 -9.41 3.19
CA ASN A 254 19.71 -10.50 3.40
C ASN A 254 19.97 -11.20 4.75
N SER A 255 19.45 -10.60 5.83
CA SER A 255 19.56 -11.12 7.19
C SER A 255 18.20 -11.07 7.90
N PRO A 256 17.19 -11.85 7.45
CA PRO A 256 15.89 -11.90 8.10
C PRO A 256 16.01 -12.35 9.56
N SER A 257 15.21 -11.74 10.44
CA SER A 257 15.18 -12.15 11.85
C SER A 257 14.64 -13.57 12.01
N GLN A 258 14.95 -14.20 13.15
CA GLN A 258 14.42 -15.53 13.47
C GLN A 258 12.89 -15.56 13.42
N HIS A 259 12.25 -14.47 13.86
CA HIS A 259 10.79 -14.31 13.80
C HIS A 259 10.27 -14.38 12.36
N VAL A 260 10.92 -13.69 11.40
CA VAL A 260 10.55 -13.76 9.98
C VAL A 260 10.73 -15.17 9.43
N LEU A 261 11.84 -15.83 9.74
CA LEU A 261 12.12 -17.19 9.26
C LEU A 261 11.09 -18.22 9.76
N GLU A 262 10.54 -18.01 10.96
CA GLU A 262 9.53 -18.87 11.58
C GLU A 262 8.08 -18.50 11.21
N SER A 263 7.90 -17.33 10.59
CA SER A 263 6.58 -16.78 10.27
C SER A 263 5.79 -17.69 9.32
N PHE A 264 4.46 -17.64 9.43
CA PHE A 264 3.60 -18.43 8.55
C PHE A 264 3.68 -17.97 7.10
N ALA A 265 3.87 -16.69 6.85
CA ALA A 265 4.06 -16.15 5.50
C ALA A 265 5.37 -16.69 4.90
N TYR A 266 6.49 -16.62 5.63
CA TYR A 266 7.79 -17.06 5.12
C TYR A 266 7.85 -18.58 4.92
N THR A 267 7.24 -19.34 5.83
CA THR A 267 7.15 -20.80 5.73
C THR A 267 6.09 -21.30 4.73
N GLY A 268 5.38 -20.39 4.05
CA GLY A 268 4.41 -20.70 3.01
C GLY A 268 3.11 -21.34 3.52
N LYS A 269 2.76 -21.09 4.78
CA LYS A 269 1.55 -21.61 5.44
C LYS A 269 0.34 -20.69 5.29
N THR A 270 0.54 -19.42 4.93
CA THR A 270 -0.52 -18.43 4.76
C THR A 270 -0.19 -17.42 3.67
N CYS A 271 -1.21 -16.86 3.02
CA CYS A 271 -1.08 -15.75 2.07
C CYS A 271 -1.17 -14.36 2.73
N HIS A 272 -1.63 -14.30 3.99
CA HIS A 272 -1.66 -13.11 4.85
C HIS A 272 -1.27 -13.50 6.27
N GLU A 273 -0.44 -12.69 6.90
CA GLU A 273 -0.05 -12.91 8.30
C GLU A 273 -0.34 -11.68 9.15
N MET A 274 -0.11 -10.49 8.60
CA MET A 274 -0.42 -9.22 9.25
C MET A 274 -1.83 -8.74 8.84
N ASP A 275 -2.62 -8.34 9.84
CA ASP A 275 -3.83 -7.55 9.65
C ASP A 275 -3.48 -6.06 9.59
N SER A 276 -4.19 -5.33 8.73
CA SER A 276 -3.95 -3.91 8.45
C SER A 276 -5.12 -3.02 8.79
N SER A 277 -6.15 -3.55 9.46
CA SER A 277 -7.26 -2.74 9.95
C SER A 277 -6.76 -1.76 11.00
N LEU A 278 -5.82 -2.17 11.85
CA LEU A 278 -5.21 -1.33 12.88
C LEU A 278 -3.71 -1.56 12.96
N VAL A 279 -2.94 -0.50 12.73
CA VAL A 279 -1.48 -0.55 12.70
C VAL A 279 -0.90 0.64 13.45
N LEU A 280 -0.01 0.38 14.41
CA LEU A 280 0.67 1.44 15.15
C LEU A 280 2.16 1.47 14.77
N VAL A 281 2.68 2.66 14.49
CA VAL A 281 4.07 2.87 14.10
C VAL A 281 4.63 4.15 14.74
N ASP A 282 5.75 4.03 15.45
CA ASP A 282 6.67 5.13 15.75
C ASP A 282 7.62 5.30 14.56
N LYS A 283 7.34 6.29 13.70
CA LYS A 283 8.10 6.53 12.47
C LYS A 283 9.55 6.92 12.73
N GLU A 284 9.85 7.54 13.87
CA GLU A 284 11.23 7.88 14.22
C GLU A 284 12.05 6.62 14.49
N ARG A 285 11.46 5.64 15.17
CA ARG A 285 12.09 4.35 15.44
C ARG A 285 12.16 3.45 14.23
N ALA A 286 11.10 3.43 13.40
CA ALA A 286 11.09 2.69 12.14
C ALA A 286 12.16 3.23 11.17
N GLY A 287 12.38 4.54 11.18
CA GLY A 287 13.38 5.21 10.36
C GLY A 287 12.93 5.44 8.92
N GLN A 288 13.61 6.39 8.25
CA GLN A 288 13.28 6.78 6.87
C GLN A 288 13.48 5.62 5.88
N THR A 289 14.45 4.74 6.12
CA THR A 289 14.69 3.54 5.29
C THR A 289 13.42 2.70 5.14
N VAL A 290 12.72 2.40 6.24
CA VAL A 290 11.47 1.61 6.17
C VAL A 290 10.39 2.36 5.37
N MET A 291 10.30 3.68 5.53
CA MET A 291 9.34 4.51 4.79
C MET A 291 9.64 4.50 3.28
N ASP A 292 10.91 4.64 2.89
CA ASP A 292 11.33 4.59 1.49
C ASP A 292 11.06 3.22 0.86
N ILE A 293 11.21 2.15 1.65
CA ILE A 293 10.87 0.79 1.24
C ILE A 293 9.35 0.63 1.08
N ILE A 294 8.53 1.18 1.99
CA ILE A 294 7.06 1.22 1.83
C ILE A 294 6.70 1.90 0.50
N LEU A 295 7.30 3.07 0.23
CA LEU A 295 7.05 3.79 -1.01
C LEU A 295 7.42 2.92 -2.24
N TRP A 296 8.61 2.31 -2.22
CA TRP A 296 9.05 1.40 -3.28
C TRP A 296 8.09 0.23 -3.50
N PHE A 297 7.59 -0.38 -2.43
CA PHE A 297 6.62 -1.47 -2.56
C PHE A 297 5.41 -1.01 -3.36
N ILE A 298 4.85 0.15 -3.00
CA ILE A 298 3.57 0.61 -3.56
C ILE A 298 3.68 1.29 -4.92
N THR A 299 4.87 1.76 -5.31
CA THR A 299 5.12 2.43 -6.61
C THR A 299 5.85 1.56 -7.63
N GLU A 300 6.60 0.54 -7.21
CA GLU A 300 7.35 -0.34 -8.12
C GLU A 300 6.91 -1.79 -7.97
N GLU A 301 7.12 -2.37 -6.78
CA GLU A 301 6.98 -3.81 -6.58
C GLU A 301 5.54 -4.29 -6.82
N ARG A 302 4.55 -3.47 -6.45
CA ARG A 302 3.12 -3.70 -6.70
C ARG A 302 2.82 -4.01 -8.16
N PHE A 303 3.54 -3.36 -9.07
CA PHE A 303 3.32 -3.49 -10.51
C PHE A 303 4.12 -4.64 -11.11
N ARG A 304 5.20 -5.07 -10.46
CA ARG A 304 5.98 -6.26 -10.82
C ARG A 304 5.28 -7.54 -10.35
N PHE A 305 4.85 -7.57 -9.10
CA PHE A 305 4.23 -8.73 -8.48
C PHE A 305 2.97 -8.35 -7.72
N ARG A 306 1.87 -9.02 -8.03
CA ARG A 306 0.59 -8.76 -7.38
C ARG A 306 0.55 -9.41 -6.00
N TYR A 307 0.86 -8.61 -4.98
CA TYR A 307 0.55 -8.93 -3.59
C TYR A 307 -0.84 -8.39 -3.18
N SER A 308 -1.23 -8.57 -1.91
CA SER A 308 -2.62 -8.41 -1.42
C SER A 308 -3.16 -6.97 -1.41
N PHE A 309 -4.23 -6.74 -0.63
CA PHE A 309 -4.59 -5.45 -0.06
C PHE A 309 -3.31 -4.71 0.34
N GLY A 310 -3.11 -3.55 -0.30
CA GLY A 310 -1.81 -2.93 -0.46
C GLY A 310 -1.07 -2.69 0.84
N ASP A 311 -1.80 -2.30 1.87
CA ASP A 311 -1.37 -2.10 3.25
C ASP A 311 -0.89 -3.37 3.97
N LYS A 312 -1.59 -4.50 3.83
CA LYS A 312 -1.27 -5.76 4.55
C LYS A 312 0.14 -6.26 4.26
N VAL A 313 0.51 -6.25 2.98
CA VAL A 313 1.79 -6.82 2.55
C VAL A 313 2.88 -5.78 2.48
N SER A 314 2.61 -4.57 1.98
CA SER A 314 3.65 -3.54 1.86
C SER A 314 4.18 -3.12 3.23
N THR A 315 3.31 -2.88 4.22
CA THR A 315 3.75 -2.45 5.55
C THR A 315 4.56 -3.57 6.21
N GLY A 316 3.97 -4.77 6.36
CA GLY A 316 4.65 -5.90 7.01
C GLY A 316 5.97 -6.28 6.35
N SER A 317 6.01 -6.33 5.01
CA SER A 317 7.23 -6.71 4.28
C SER A 317 8.31 -5.63 4.39
N SER A 318 7.96 -4.34 4.32
CA SER A 318 8.93 -3.24 4.49
C SER A 318 9.63 -3.28 5.84
N PHE A 319 8.88 -3.53 6.91
CA PHE A 319 9.48 -3.70 8.22
C PHE A 319 10.33 -4.97 8.28
N ALA A 320 9.94 -6.04 7.60
CA ALA A 320 10.70 -7.28 7.63
C ALA A 320 12.03 -7.21 6.85
N VAL A 321 12.11 -6.44 5.75
CA VAL A 321 13.36 -6.26 4.97
C VAL A 321 14.18 -5.02 5.34
N GLY A 322 13.54 -4.01 5.93
CA GLY A 322 14.15 -2.70 6.22
C GLY A 322 14.64 -2.51 7.65
N SER A 323 14.22 -3.38 8.58
CA SER A 323 14.67 -3.32 9.96
C SER A 323 16.05 -3.94 10.10
N ASN A 324 17.06 -3.13 10.44
CA ASN A 324 18.39 -3.62 10.87
C ASN A 324 18.26 -4.28 12.26
N GLY A 325 17.68 -5.48 12.33
CA GLY A 325 17.53 -6.23 13.58
C GLY A 325 16.51 -5.69 14.57
N ALA A 326 15.62 -4.76 14.18
CA ALA A 326 14.46 -4.45 15.00
C ALA A 326 13.51 -5.66 14.91
N ASP A 327 13.41 -6.42 15.99
CA ASP A 327 12.40 -7.46 16.15
C ASP A 327 11.02 -6.81 15.95
N THR A 328 10.47 -6.87 14.74
CA THR A 328 9.07 -6.59 14.50
C THR A 328 8.28 -7.71 15.15
N HIS A 329 7.99 -7.54 16.44
CA HIS A 329 7.07 -8.40 17.13
C HIS A 329 5.67 -8.18 16.54
N LEU A 330 5.25 -9.06 15.64
CA LEU A 330 3.83 -9.27 15.37
C LEU A 330 3.19 -9.64 16.71
N SER A 331 2.34 -8.74 17.19
CA SER A 331 1.87 -8.76 18.57
C SER A 331 0.37 -8.87 18.56
N VAL A 332 -0.13 -10.04 18.92
CA VAL A 332 -1.53 -10.16 19.36
C VAL A 332 -1.52 -10.47 20.84
N GLY A 333 -1.90 -9.46 21.62
CA GLY A 333 -2.52 -9.70 22.91
C GLY A 333 -3.97 -10.11 22.65
N PHE A 334 -4.34 -11.27 23.17
CA PHE A 334 -5.71 -11.47 23.67
C PHE A 334 -5.72 -11.15 25.15
#